data_AF-A0A940SRF9-F1
#
_entry.id   AF-A0A940SRF9-F1
#
_cell.length_a   1.000
_cell.length_b   1.000
_cell.length_c   1.000
_cell.angle_alpha   90.00
_cell.angle_beta   90.00
_cell.angle_gamma   90.00
#
_symmetry.space_group_name_H-M   'P 1'
#
loop_
_entity.id
_entity.type
_entity.pdbx_description
1 polymer ?
#
loop_
_entity_poly.entity_id
_entity_poly.type
_entity_poly.pdbx_seq_one_letter_code
_entity_poly.pdbx_strand_id
1 'polypeptide(L)'
;HETLLRLLADSEQNVPFSLAAEMLGVLLLFEIVREAGLRLPKAVGGAVGMIGGLLIGDAAVQSGLISTPVLTAAALSATAGYIIPEHHAALTVLRPAFILAAAAAGLPGIALAGTALLMHICSTEIFGYPVSAPVAPLLPKRLADIAARIGFRRLSQRNFRISEIKPDP
;
A
#
# COMPACT_ATOMS: atom_id res chain seq x y z
N HIS A 1 9.12 -22.10 15.69
CA HIS A 1 7.96 -21.47 15.03
C HIS A 1 6.81 -21.18 16.00
N GLU A 2 6.48 -22.08 16.94
CA GLU A 2 5.42 -21.83 17.95
C GLU A 2 5.69 -20.63 18.87
N THR A 3 6.96 -20.33 19.18
CA THR A 3 7.34 -19.20 20.02
C THR A 3 6.95 -17.85 19.43
N LEU A 4 7.05 -17.66 18.10
CA LEU A 4 6.67 -16.39 17.46
C LEU A 4 5.15 -16.18 17.47
N LEU A 5 4.38 -17.24 17.21
CA LEU A 5 2.92 -17.17 17.24
C LEU A 5 2.41 -16.92 18.66
N ARG A 6 3.05 -17.50 19.68
CA ARG A 6 2.71 -17.23 21.09
C ARG A 6 3.03 -15.81 21.50
N LEU A 7 4.21 -15.29 21.14
CA LEU A 7 4.56 -13.89 21.40
C LEU A 7 3.58 -12.91 20.75
N LEU A 8 3.12 -13.23 19.52
CA LEU A 8 2.11 -12.44 18.83
C LEU A 8 0.76 -12.49 19.56
N ALA A 9 0.30 -13.68 19.91
CA ALA A 9 -0.97 -13.87 20.62
C ALA A 9 -0.98 -13.17 22.00
N ASP A 10 0.11 -13.28 22.76
CA ASP A 10 0.25 -12.61 24.06
C ASP A 10 0.29 -11.08 23.89
N SER A 11 0.93 -10.56 22.84
CA SER A 11 0.98 -9.12 22.57
C SER A 11 -0.39 -8.52 22.23
N GLU A 12 -1.28 -9.31 21.64
CA GLU A 12 -2.64 -8.91 21.27
C GLU A 12 -3.61 -9.04 22.43
N GLN A 13 -3.42 -10.03 23.30
CA GLN A 13 -4.33 -10.30 24.43
C GLN A 13 -4.31 -9.20 25.50
N ASN A 14 -3.24 -8.40 25.52
CA ASN A 14 -3.03 -7.32 26.50
C ASN A 14 -3.56 -5.95 26.04
N VAL A 15 -4.10 -5.84 24.82
CA VAL A 15 -4.57 -4.58 24.24
C VAL A 15 -6.11 -4.51 24.28
N PRO A 16 -6.71 -3.38 24.68
CA PRO A 16 -8.16 -3.28 24.89
C PRO A 16 -8.99 -3.15 23.60
N PHE A 17 -8.36 -2.89 22.46
CA PHE A 17 -9.03 -2.67 21.18
C PHE A 17 -8.97 -3.88 20.26
N SER A 18 -9.95 -4.01 19.36
CA SER A 18 -9.87 -4.98 18.26
C SER A 18 -8.76 -4.60 17.27
N LEU A 19 -8.11 -5.59 16.66
CA LEU A 19 -7.10 -5.43 15.59
C LEU A 19 -7.46 -4.40 14.52
N ALA A 20 -8.72 -4.41 14.06
CA ALA A 20 -9.19 -3.48 13.05
C ALA A 20 -9.24 -2.03 13.57
N ALA A 21 -9.77 -1.83 14.78
CA ALA A 21 -9.84 -0.52 15.42
C ALA A 21 -8.44 0.04 15.72
N GLU A 22 -7.54 -0.83 16.15
CA GLU A 22 -6.15 -0.47 16.44
C GLU A 22 -5.41 -0.02 15.18
N MET A 23 -5.45 -0.83 14.11
CA MET A 23 -4.87 -0.46 12.81
C MET A 23 -5.47 0.83 12.24
N LEU A 24 -6.79 1.02 12.34
CA LEU A 24 -7.44 2.26 11.91
C LEU A 24 -6.99 3.47 12.73
N GLY A 25 -6.88 3.32 14.05
CA GLY A 25 -6.41 4.38 14.94
C GLY A 25 -4.98 4.81 14.64
N VAL A 26 -4.06 3.83 14.52
CA VAL A 26 -2.66 4.09 14.15
C VAL A 26 -2.58 4.77 12.78
N LEU A 27 -3.32 4.28 11.79
CA LEU A 27 -3.31 4.85 10.45
C LEU A 27 -3.80 6.30 10.44
N LEU A 28 -4.88 6.58 11.17
CA LEU A 28 -5.43 7.92 11.31
C LEU A 28 -4.43 8.87 12.01
N LEU A 29 -3.74 8.40 13.06
CA LEU A 29 -2.67 9.16 13.72
C LEU A 29 -1.52 9.48 12.74
N PHE A 30 -1.06 8.50 11.96
CA PHE A 30 -0.03 8.73 10.95
C PHE A 30 -0.45 9.76 9.90
N GLU A 31 -1.70 9.71 9.42
CA GLU A 31 -2.21 10.68 8.45
C GLU A 31 -2.30 12.09 9.05
N ILE A 32 -2.71 12.24 10.32
CA ILE A 32 -2.73 13.53 11.02
C ILE A 32 -1.32 14.10 11.15
N VAL A 33 -0.36 13.30 11.61
CA VAL A 33 1.04 13.73 11.78
C VAL A 33 1.63 14.16 10.44
N ARG A 34 1.34 13.41 9.37
CA ARG A 34 1.79 13.73 8.02
C ARG A 34 1.20 15.04 7.52
N GLU A 35 -0.12 15.21 7.64
CA GLU A 35 -0.83 16.39 7.18
C GLU A 35 -0.38 17.65 7.94
N ALA A 36 -0.13 17.53 9.25
CA ALA A 36 0.49 18.57 10.05
C ALA A 36 1.91 18.91 9.56
N GLY A 37 2.73 17.89 9.28
CA GLY A 37 4.08 18.06 8.75
C GLY A 37 4.11 18.74 7.38
N LEU A 38 3.14 18.47 6.50
CA LEU A 38 3.01 19.10 5.18
C LEU A 38 2.58 20.56 5.25
N ARG A 39 1.82 20.96 6.28
CA ARG A 39 1.35 22.34 6.49
C ARG A 39 2.40 23.25 7.13
N LEU A 40 3.41 22.66 7.76
CA LEU A 40 4.51 23.39 8.36
C LEU A 40 5.58 23.79 7.32
N PRO A 41 6.33 24.88 7.55
CA PRO A 41 7.47 25.24 6.71
C PRO A 41 8.48 24.09 6.62
N LYS A 42 9.08 23.87 5.44
CA LYS A 42 10.01 22.75 5.17
C LYS A 42 11.16 22.65 6.19
N ALA A 43 11.60 23.77 6.74
CA ALA A 43 12.67 23.81 7.76
C ALA A 43 12.29 23.12 9.09
N VAL A 44 10.99 23.00 9.40
CA VAL A 44 10.48 22.50 10.69
C VAL A 44 9.57 21.28 10.52
N GLY A 45 8.85 21.18 9.40
CA GLY A 45 7.87 20.10 9.15
C GLY A 45 8.45 18.70 9.22
N GLY A 46 9.67 18.49 8.69
CA GLY A 46 10.34 17.19 8.74
C GLY A 46 10.72 16.78 10.17
N ALA A 47 11.25 17.70 10.97
CA ALA A 47 11.64 17.43 12.36
C ALA A 47 10.42 17.13 13.25
N VAL A 48 9.35 17.93 13.12
CA VAL A 48 8.10 17.74 13.87
C VAL A 48 7.41 16.43 13.47
N GLY A 49 7.40 16.08 12.19
CA GLY A 49 6.84 14.80 11.72
C GLY A 49 7.59 13.59 12.26
N MET A 50 8.93 13.62 12.26
CA MET A 50 9.75 12.53 12.82
C MET A 50 9.57 12.39 14.34
N ILE A 51 9.68 13.50 15.09
CA ILE A 51 9.54 13.48 16.54
C ILE A 51 8.12 13.09 16.94
N GLY A 52 7.11 13.63 16.26
CA GLY A 52 5.70 13.31 16.52
C GLY A 52 5.40 11.83 16.27
N GLY A 53 5.85 11.26 15.14
CA GLY A 53 5.65 9.84 14.83
C GLY A 53 6.32 8.91 15.84
N LEU A 54 7.57 9.19 16.23
CA LEU A 54 8.31 8.39 17.20
C LEU A 54 7.71 8.49 18.60
N LEU A 55 7.45 9.70 19.09
CA LEU A 55 6.95 9.93 20.46
C LEU A 55 5.54 9.35 20.63
N ILE A 56 4.65 9.57 19.66
CA ILE A 56 3.29 9.04 19.70
C ILE A 56 3.31 7.52 19.62
N GLY A 57 4.15 6.94 18.74
CA GLY A 57 4.27 5.49 18.60
C GLY A 57 4.80 4.82 19.88
N ASP A 58 5.85 5.39 20.48
CA ASP A 58 6.46 4.86 21.71
C ASP A 58 5.48 4.95 22.90
N ALA A 59 4.85 6.11 23.08
CA ALA A 59 3.84 6.30 24.13
C ALA A 59 2.64 5.37 23.94
N ALA A 60 2.20 5.13 22.71
CA ALA A 60 1.07 4.24 22.42
C ALA A 60 1.36 2.77 22.75
N VAL A 61 2.58 2.30 22.48
CA VAL A 61 2.99 0.94 22.85
C VAL A 61 3.22 0.82 24.36
N GLN A 62 3.89 1.81 24.96
CA GLN A 62 4.20 1.77 26.40
C GLN A 62 2.95 1.84 27.28
N SER A 63 1.90 2.56 26.83
CA SER A 63 0.61 2.61 27.52
C SER A 63 -0.25 1.36 27.31
N GLY A 64 0.17 0.42 26.47
CA GLY A 64 -0.59 -0.79 26.13
C GLY A 64 -1.85 -0.51 25.28
N LEU A 65 -1.95 0.69 24.69
CA LEU A 65 -3.07 1.04 23.81
C LEU A 65 -2.95 0.38 22.43
N ILE A 66 -1.71 0.09 21.99
CA ILE A 66 -1.38 -0.42 20.66
C ILE A 66 -0.31 -1.51 20.82
N SER A 67 -0.50 -2.65 20.14
CA SER A 67 0.42 -3.77 20.03
C SER A 67 1.59 -3.42 19.10
N THR A 68 2.79 -3.88 19.47
CA THR A 68 4.00 -3.69 18.66
C THR A 68 3.87 -4.27 17.23
N PRO A 69 3.26 -5.45 17.01
CA PRO A 69 3.06 -5.99 15.66
C PRO A 69 2.16 -5.12 14.79
N VAL A 70 1.09 -4.57 15.34
CA VAL A 70 0.16 -3.68 14.62
C VAL A 70 0.84 -2.37 14.26
N LEU A 71 1.54 -1.74 15.20
CA LEU A 71 2.27 -0.51 14.95
C LEU A 71 3.33 -0.68 13.85
N THR A 72 4.08 -1.78 13.88
CA THR A 72 5.12 -2.07 12.87
C THR A 72 4.52 -2.33 11.49
N ALA A 73 3.42 -3.08 11.40
CA ALA A 73 2.70 -3.29 10.14
C ALA A 73 2.14 -1.98 9.57
N ALA A 74 1.57 -1.12 10.42
CA ALA A 74 1.07 0.19 10.01
C ALA A 74 2.20 1.12 9.54
N ALA A 75 3.35 1.14 10.23
CA ALA A 75 4.52 1.93 9.83
C ALA A 75 5.09 1.47 8.46
N LEU A 76 5.15 0.15 8.23
CA LEU A 76 5.53 -0.40 6.93
C LEU A 76 4.54 0.00 5.83
N SER A 77 3.24 -0.09 6.09
CA SER A 77 2.22 0.34 5.15
C SER A 77 2.32 1.84 4.85
N ALA A 78 2.51 2.67 5.87
CA ALA A 78 2.68 4.11 5.76
C ALA A 78 3.89 4.46 4.89
N THR A 79 5.04 3.84 5.15
CA THR A 79 6.29 4.09 4.40
C THR A 79 6.22 3.63 2.94
N ALA A 80 5.55 2.51 2.66
CA ALA A 80 5.31 2.06 1.28
C ALA A 80 4.54 3.09 0.43
N GLY A 81 3.69 3.93 1.06
CA GLY A 81 2.98 4.99 0.37
C GLY A 81 3.86 6.11 -0.18
N TYR A 82 5.11 6.22 0.27
CA TYR A 82 6.06 7.21 -0.25
C TYR A 82 6.78 6.78 -1.53
N ILE A 83 6.60 5.53 -1.98
CA ILE A 83 7.22 5.03 -3.23
C ILE A 83 6.64 5.75 -4.45
N ILE A 84 5.32 5.98 -4.47
CA ILE A 84 4.62 6.68 -5.56
C ILE A 84 3.77 7.81 -4.95
N PRO A 85 4.36 9.00 -4.72
CA PRO A 85 3.70 10.07 -3.98
C PRO A 85 2.47 10.65 -4.70
N GLU A 86 2.38 10.50 -6.02
CA GLU A 86 1.26 10.99 -6.84
C GLU A 86 -0.08 10.29 -6.52
N HIS A 87 -0.04 9.06 -6.00
CA HIS A 87 -1.24 8.28 -5.68
C HIS A 87 -1.63 8.33 -4.21
N HIS A 88 -1.07 9.26 -3.43
CA HIS A 88 -1.28 9.26 -1.99
C HIS A 88 -2.76 9.42 -1.59
N ALA A 89 -3.50 10.31 -2.26
CA ALA A 89 -4.93 10.50 -1.99
C ALA A 89 -5.75 9.19 -2.16
N ALA A 90 -5.40 8.36 -3.14
CA ALA A 90 -6.03 7.06 -3.33
C ALA A 90 -5.64 6.08 -2.21
N LEU A 91 -4.36 6.08 -1.80
CA LEU A 91 -3.87 5.21 -0.72
C LEU A 91 -4.49 5.56 0.65
N THR A 92 -4.72 6.84 0.95
CA THR A 92 -5.38 7.28 2.17
C THR A 92 -6.80 6.71 2.30
N VAL A 93 -7.51 6.51 1.19
CA VAL A 93 -8.86 5.90 1.18
C VAL A 93 -8.80 4.38 1.08
N LEU A 94 -7.89 3.83 0.28
CA LEU A 94 -7.77 2.38 0.08
C LEU A 94 -7.33 1.65 1.34
N ARG A 95 -6.38 2.18 2.11
CA ARG A 95 -5.89 1.53 3.34
C ARG A 95 -7.02 1.23 4.35
N PRO A 96 -7.83 2.20 4.80
CA PRO A 96 -8.95 1.89 5.69
C PRO A 96 -9.99 1.00 5.02
N ALA A 97 -10.22 1.10 3.70
CA ALA A 97 -11.13 0.20 2.99
C ALA A 97 -10.66 -1.27 3.05
N PHE A 98 -9.37 -1.54 2.87
CA PHE A 98 -8.80 -2.89 3.01
C PHE A 98 -8.87 -3.41 4.45
N ILE A 99 -8.65 -2.53 5.44
CA ILE A 99 -8.77 -2.90 6.86
C ILE A 99 -10.24 -3.25 7.19
N LEU A 100 -11.20 -2.46 6.69
CA LEU A 100 -12.63 -2.73 6.89
C LEU A 100 -13.07 -4.02 6.19
N ALA A 101 -12.56 -4.30 4.98
CA ALA A 101 -12.80 -5.56 4.29
C ALA A 101 -12.22 -6.75 5.08
N ALA A 102 -11.01 -6.59 5.64
CA ALA A 102 -10.41 -7.58 6.53
C ALA A 102 -11.19 -7.75 7.84
N ALA A 103 -11.75 -6.68 8.40
CA ALA A 103 -12.55 -6.74 9.61
C ALA A 103 -13.90 -7.46 9.37
N ALA A 104 -14.51 -7.26 8.21
CA ALA A 104 -15.80 -7.84 7.87
C ALA A 104 -15.73 -9.34 7.54
N ALA A 105 -14.70 -9.76 6.80
CA ALA A 105 -14.61 -11.13 6.29
C ALA A 105 -13.24 -11.81 6.54
N GLY A 106 -12.27 -11.15 7.16
CA GLY A 106 -10.93 -11.70 7.38
C GLY A 106 -10.10 -11.79 6.09
N LEU A 107 -9.34 -12.87 5.97
CA LEU A 107 -8.52 -13.16 4.79
C LEU A 107 -9.27 -13.11 3.44
N PRO A 108 -10.48 -13.71 3.29
CA PRO A 108 -11.21 -13.61 2.04
C PRO A 108 -11.69 -12.18 1.72
N GLY A 109 -11.93 -11.34 2.73
CA GLY A 109 -12.24 -9.92 2.52
C GLY A 109 -11.08 -9.16 1.88
N ILE A 110 -9.85 -9.40 2.35
CA ILE A 110 -8.63 -8.85 1.75
C ILE A 110 -8.45 -9.35 0.31
N ALA A 111 -8.67 -10.65 0.09
CA ALA A 111 -8.55 -11.23 -1.25
C ALA A 111 -9.56 -10.61 -2.23
N LEU A 112 -10.82 -10.41 -1.81
CA LEU A 112 -11.86 -9.77 -2.61
C LEU A 112 -11.56 -8.29 -2.89
N ALA A 113 -11.13 -7.54 -1.88
CA ALA A 113 -10.72 -6.14 -2.07
C ALA A 113 -9.52 -6.04 -3.05
N GLY A 114 -8.57 -6.96 -2.93
CA GLY A 114 -7.42 -7.06 -3.83
C GLY A 114 -7.81 -7.38 -5.27
N THR A 115 -8.69 -8.36 -5.49
CA THR A 115 -9.14 -8.70 -6.84
C THR A 115 -9.99 -7.59 -7.46
N ALA A 116 -10.87 -6.94 -6.69
CA ALA A 116 -11.64 -5.79 -7.15
C ALA A 116 -10.74 -4.63 -7.59
N LEU A 117 -9.69 -4.34 -6.80
CA LEU A 117 -8.69 -3.33 -7.16
C LEU A 117 -7.93 -3.69 -8.44
N LEU A 118 -7.52 -4.95 -8.59
CA LEU A 118 -6.85 -5.44 -9.80
C LEU A 118 -7.76 -5.33 -11.04
N MET A 119 -9.03 -5.72 -10.92
CA MET A 119 -10.00 -5.57 -12.00
C MET A 119 -10.17 -4.10 -12.41
N HIS A 120 -10.24 -3.19 -11.44
CA HIS A 120 -10.32 -1.76 -11.71
C HIS A 120 -9.09 -1.27 -12.49
N ILE A 121 -7.88 -1.67 -12.09
CA ILE A 121 -6.64 -1.32 -12.80
C ILE A 121 -6.65 -1.86 -14.24
N CYS A 122 -7.03 -3.13 -14.44
CA CYS A 122 -7.09 -3.73 -15.78
C CYS A 122 -8.15 -3.07 -16.68
N SER A 123 -9.23 -2.53 -16.11
CA SER A 123 -10.27 -1.81 -16.85
C SER A 123 -9.87 -0.37 -17.21
N THR A 124 -8.82 0.17 -16.58
CA THR A 124 -8.39 1.56 -16.86
C THR A 124 -7.62 1.61 -18.18
N GLU A 125 -8.07 2.49 -19.06
CA GLU A 125 -7.45 2.74 -20.35
C GLU A 125 -6.94 4.18 -20.44
N ILE A 126 -5.74 4.33 -20.99
CA ILE A 126 -5.15 5.63 -21.32
C ILE A 126 -5.06 5.71 -22.85
N PHE A 127 -5.77 6.67 -23.45
CA PHE A 127 -5.88 6.82 -24.91
C PHE A 127 -6.35 5.55 -25.65
N GLY A 128 -7.25 4.78 -25.04
CA GLY A 128 -7.79 3.53 -25.62
C GLY A 128 -6.86 2.32 -25.51
N TYR A 129 -5.83 2.39 -24.66
CA TYR A 129 -4.92 1.28 -24.38
C TYR A 129 -4.95 0.95 -22.88
N PRO A 130 -5.05 -0.34 -22.51
CA PRO A 130 -5.08 -0.74 -21.11
C PRO A 130 -3.74 -0.43 -20.44
N VAL A 131 -3.80 0.19 -19.26
CA VAL A 131 -2.61 0.56 -18.47
C VAL A 131 -1.77 -0.66 -18.11
N SER A 132 -2.42 -1.82 -17.97
CA SER A 132 -1.80 -3.10 -17.65
C SER A 132 -1.10 -3.79 -18.82
N ALA A 133 -1.08 -3.22 -20.04
CA ALA A 133 -0.34 -3.82 -21.15
C ALA A 133 1.16 -3.85 -20.85
N PRO A 134 1.89 -4.97 -21.06
CA PRO A 134 1.54 -6.22 -21.75
C PRO A 134 1.12 -7.40 -20.84
N VAL A 135 0.78 -7.15 -19.57
CA VAL A 135 0.28 -8.17 -18.63
C VAL A 135 -1.19 -8.48 -18.89
N ALA A 136 -1.98 -7.45 -19.15
CA ALA A 136 -3.36 -7.57 -19.62
C ALA A 136 -3.59 -6.48 -20.68
N PRO A 137 -3.70 -6.84 -21.97
CA PRO A 137 -3.71 -8.18 -22.56
C PRO A 137 -2.34 -8.89 -22.48
N LEU A 138 -2.34 -10.22 -22.36
CA LEU A 138 -1.12 -11.03 -22.23
C LEU A 138 -0.34 -11.07 -23.56
N LEU A 139 0.75 -10.31 -23.66
CA LEU A 139 1.67 -10.38 -24.80
C LEU A 139 2.98 -11.09 -24.38
N PRO A 140 3.12 -12.41 -24.56
CA PRO A 140 4.25 -13.19 -24.05
C PRO A 140 5.61 -12.74 -24.60
N LYS A 141 5.65 -12.26 -25.86
CA LYS A 141 6.86 -11.70 -26.47
C LYS A 141 7.36 -10.42 -25.81
N ARG A 142 6.48 -9.72 -25.08
CA ARG A 142 6.77 -8.43 -24.41
C ARG A 142 6.83 -8.54 -22.88
N LEU A 143 6.37 -9.66 -22.29
CA LEU A 143 6.52 -9.93 -20.85
C LEU A 143 8.00 -9.98 -20.40
N ALA A 144 8.90 -10.45 -21.27
CA ALA A 144 10.34 -10.47 -21.00
C ALA A 144 10.92 -9.08 -20.71
N ASP A 145 10.30 -8.02 -21.26
CA ASP A 145 10.75 -6.64 -21.08
C ASP A 145 10.38 -6.09 -19.68
N ILE A 146 9.37 -6.68 -19.01
CA ILE A 146 9.03 -6.38 -17.59
C ILE A 146 10.02 -7.05 -16.65
N ALA A 147 10.37 -8.31 -16.90
CA ALA A 147 11.26 -9.09 -16.04
C ALA A 147 12.72 -8.61 -16.12
N ALA A 148 13.19 -8.22 -17.30
CA ALA A 148 14.53 -7.70 -17.50
C ALA A 148 14.52 -6.56 -18.52
N ARG A 149 15.09 -5.40 -18.16
CA ARG A 149 15.21 -4.27 -19.08
C ARG A 149 16.22 -4.61 -20.18
N ILE A 150 15.72 -5.05 -21.34
CA ILE A 150 16.54 -5.29 -22.52
C ILE A 150 17.13 -3.94 -23.00
N GLY A 151 18.40 -3.93 -23.41
CA GLY A 151 19.09 -2.70 -23.82
C GLY A 151 18.42 -1.98 -25.00
N PHE A 152 18.47 -0.64 -24.97
CA PHE A 152 17.77 0.25 -25.91
C PHE A 152 18.06 -0.03 -27.39
N ARG A 153 19.29 -0.46 -27.74
CA ARG A 153 19.67 -0.82 -29.10
C ARG A 153 18.89 -2.02 -29.65
N ARG A 154 18.56 -3.01 -28.82
CA ARG A 154 17.77 -4.19 -29.25
C ARG A 154 16.27 -3.87 -29.34
N LEU A 155 15.77 -3.00 -28.46
CA LEU A 155 14.40 -2.50 -28.53
C LEU A 155 14.15 -1.68 -29.80
N SER A 156 15.10 -0.84 -30.20
CA SER A 156 15.03 -0.04 -31.43
C SER A 156 14.99 -0.89 -32.71
N GLN A 157 15.45 -2.14 -32.67
CA GLN A 157 15.43 -3.06 -33.82
C GLN A 157 14.14 -3.88 -33.90
N ARG A 158 13.24 -3.79 -32.91
CA ARG A 158 11.95 -4.48 -32.93
C ARG A 158 10.92 -3.64 -33.70
N ASN A 159 10.20 -4.28 -34.63
CA ASN A 159 9.05 -3.67 -35.28
C ASN A 159 7.92 -3.46 -34.26
N PHE A 160 7.77 -2.23 -33.77
CA PHE A 160 6.70 -1.84 -32.87
C PHE A 160 5.40 -1.65 -33.66
N ARG A 161 4.48 -2.61 -33.57
CA ARG A 161 3.11 -2.47 -34.10
C ARG A 161 2.17 -2.06 -32.98
N ILE A 162 1.50 -0.91 -33.17
CA ILE A 162 0.52 -0.32 -32.24
C ILE A 162 -0.81 -1.11 -32.27
N SER A 163 -1.12 -1.74 -33.41
CA SER A 163 -2.34 -2.54 -33.60
C SER A 163 -2.40 -3.81 -32.74
N GLU A 164 -1.27 -4.29 -32.22
CA GLU A 164 -1.21 -5.51 -31.39
C GLU A 164 -1.66 -5.28 -29.94
N ILE A 165 -1.81 -4.03 -29.50
CA ILE A 165 -2.14 -3.66 -28.11
C ILE A 165 -3.63 -3.29 -27.99
N LYS A 166 -4.23 -2.83 -29.08
CA LYS A 166 -5.65 -2.47 -29.10
C LYS A 166 -6.48 -3.77 -29.08
N PRO A 167 -7.34 -4.01 -28.08
CA PRO A 167 -8.30 -5.10 -28.17
C PRO A 167 -9.23 -4.82 -29.36
N ASP A 168 -9.49 -5.85 -30.18
CA ASP A 168 -10.44 -5.74 -31.30
C ASP A 168 -11.83 -5.32 -30.77
N PRO A 169 -12.59 -4.49 -31.53
CA PRO A 169 -13.86 -3.91 -31.09
C PRO A 169 -14.94 -4.96 -30.78
#